data_AF-A0A831PP15-F1
#
_entry.id   AF-A0A831PP15-F1
#
_cell.length_a   1.000
_cell.length_b   1.000
_cell.length_c   1.000
_cell.angle_alpha   90.00
_cell.angle_beta   90.00
_cell.angle_gamma   90.00
#
_symmetry.space_group_name_H-M   'P 1'
#
loop_
_entity.id
_entity.type
_entity.pdbx_description
1 polymer ?
#
loop_
_entity_poly.entity_id
_entity_poly.type
_entity_poly.pdbx_seq_one_letter_code
_entity_poly.pdbx_strand_id
1 'polypeptide(L)'
;MPPAKKSPGAAGRLRVPRGTFCEIRRDLPVNEVIDDLGKRGFSGYGLFSGGPGTFTLVFSGGACILADCGGEPGCAALKLAKTIERISEVSLYGLSDRQVALALEFNEGYGTVPAEAVAEGGCRRTVADGVAVSPSFGSAPHPVAEGQGREARRKDEPVSSRMSDLDLLYIEGLDSIDPAAMAADLKSSYVSILGRLDLGHLIDRKEEKECE
;
A
#
# COMPACT_ATOMS: atom_id res chain seq x y z
N MET A 1 14.66 -43.48 0.28
CA MET A 1 14.79 -42.07 0.71
C MET A 1 13.50 -41.36 0.31
N PRO A 2 12.73 -40.79 1.24
CA PRO A 2 11.55 -39.99 0.89
C PRO A 2 11.98 -38.65 0.26
N PRO A 3 11.22 -38.10 -0.70
CA PRO A 3 11.56 -36.83 -1.31
C PRO A 3 11.40 -35.68 -0.30
N ALA A 4 12.40 -34.80 -0.29
CA ALA A 4 12.47 -33.62 0.55
C ALA A 4 11.22 -32.74 0.36
N LYS A 5 10.52 -32.47 1.46
CA LYS A 5 9.47 -31.45 1.53
C LYS A 5 10.12 -30.12 1.16
N LYS A 6 9.64 -29.48 0.08
CA LYS A 6 9.95 -28.07 -0.20
C LYS A 6 9.66 -27.30 1.08
N SER A 7 10.70 -26.68 1.64
CA SER A 7 10.52 -25.69 2.69
C SER A 7 9.57 -24.62 2.15
N PRO A 8 8.57 -24.18 2.94
CA PRO A 8 7.75 -23.07 2.53
C PRO A 8 8.68 -21.86 2.47
N GLY A 9 9.02 -21.41 1.26
CA GLY A 9 9.62 -20.11 1.05
C GLY A 9 8.72 -19.10 1.75
N ALA A 10 9.32 -18.21 2.56
CA ALA A 10 8.63 -17.25 3.40
C ALA A 10 7.35 -16.74 2.73
N ALA A 11 6.19 -17.22 3.19
CA ALA A 11 4.91 -16.80 2.65
C ALA A 11 4.80 -15.31 2.97
N GLY A 12 5.00 -14.47 1.96
CA GLY A 12 4.91 -13.02 2.11
C GLY A 12 3.49 -12.68 2.58
N ARG A 13 3.38 -11.69 3.48
CA ARG A 13 2.10 -11.22 4.06
C ARG A 13 1.03 -11.00 2.99
N LEU A 14 -0.23 -11.31 3.30
CA LEU A 14 -1.37 -11.07 2.41
C LEU A 14 -1.42 -9.60 1.94
N ARG A 15 -1.50 -9.40 0.61
CA ARG A 15 -1.44 -8.11 -0.08
C ARG A 15 -2.78 -7.79 -0.71
N VAL A 16 -3.48 -6.78 -0.22
CA VAL A 16 -4.77 -6.35 -0.77
C VAL A 16 -4.69 -4.92 -1.31
N PRO A 17 -5.44 -4.59 -2.38
CA PRO A 17 -5.67 -3.22 -2.77
C PRO A 17 -6.31 -2.43 -1.62
N ARG A 18 -6.10 -1.11 -1.58
CA ARG A 18 -6.60 -0.24 -0.49
C ARG A 18 -8.13 -0.25 -0.32
N GLY A 19 -8.87 -0.46 -1.41
CA GLY A 19 -10.33 -0.41 -1.40
C GLY A 19 -10.92 0.93 -0.96
N THR A 20 -12.22 0.91 -0.67
CA THR A 20 -12.97 2.04 -0.12
C THR A 20 -13.38 1.72 1.29
N PHE A 21 -13.08 2.59 2.25
CA PHE A 21 -13.51 2.40 3.63
C PHE A 21 -15.04 2.37 3.73
N CYS A 22 -15.58 1.38 4.44
CA CYS A 22 -17.02 1.22 4.62
C CYS A 22 -17.45 1.56 6.05
N GLU A 23 -16.92 0.80 7.03
CA GLU A 23 -17.37 0.90 8.42
C GLU A 23 -16.33 0.29 9.38
N ILE A 24 -16.45 0.65 10.66
CA ILE A 24 -15.72 0.04 11.77
C ILE A 24 -16.74 -0.56 12.73
N ARG A 25 -16.49 -1.79 13.19
CA ARG A 25 -17.30 -2.47 14.21
C ARG A 25 -16.42 -2.91 15.37
N ARG A 26 -16.96 -2.95 16.57
CA ARG A 26 -16.22 -3.23 17.81
C ARG A 26 -16.97 -4.22 18.69
N ASP A 27 -16.23 -4.92 19.54
CA ASP A 27 -16.74 -5.74 20.64
C ASP A 27 -17.71 -6.87 20.23
N LEU A 28 -17.61 -7.34 18.98
CA LEU A 28 -18.42 -8.42 18.42
C LEU A 28 -17.62 -9.74 18.32
N PRO A 29 -18.28 -10.90 18.31
CA PRO A 29 -17.63 -12.16 17.97
C PRO A 29 -17.35 -12.24 16.46
N VAL A 30 -16.23 -12.86 16.09
CA VAL A 30 -15.79 -12.97 14.68
C VAL A 30 -16.83 -13.69 13.83
N ASN A 31 -17.45 -14.74 14.39
CA ASN A 31 -18.45 -15.53 13.67
C ASN A 31 -19.69 -14.70 13.30
N GLU A 32 -20.18 -13.83 14.19
CA GLU A 32 -21.31 -12.95 13.86
C GLU A 32 -20.96 -11.95 12.75
N VAL A 33 -19.74 -11.41 12.76
CA VAL A 33 -19.27 -10.52 11.69
C VAL A 33 -19.21 -11.26 10.36
N ILE A 34 -18.60 -12.45 10.32
CA ILE A 34 -18.51 -13.27 9.11
C ILE A 34 -19.91 -13.60 8.58
N ASP A 35 -20.83 -14.00 9.45
CA ASP A 35 -22.20 -14.35 9.07
C ASP A 35 -23.00 -13.15 8.54
N ASP A 36 -22.85 -11.97 9.16
CA ASP A 36 -23.48 -10.74 8.66
C ASP A 36 -22.96 -10.35 7.27
N LEU A 37 -21.64 -10.42 7.06
CA LEU A 37 -21.03 -10.16 5.76
C LEU A 37 -21.49 -11.17 4.69
N GLY A 38 -21.67 -12.43 5.09
CA GLY A 38 -22.27 -13.46 4.26
C GLY A 38 -23.68 -13.11 3.80
N LYS A 39 -24.56 -12.73 4.75
CA LYS A 39 -25.95 -12.35 4.46
C LYS A 39 -26.08 -11.12 3.56
N ARG A 40 -25.15 -10.17 3.69
CA ARG A 40 -25.13 -8.93 2.91
C ARG A 40 -24.52 -9.10 1.51
N GLY A 41 -23.88 -10.24 1.22
CA GLY A 41 -23.14 -10.43 -0.01
C GLY A 41 -21.91 -9.50 -0.11
N PHE A 42 -21.26 -9.21 1.02
CA PHE A 42 -20.16 -8.24 1.07
C PHE A 42 -18.97 -8.66 0.19
N SER A 43 -18.42 -7.69 -0.55
CA SER A 43 -17.22 -7.86 -1.37
C SER A 43 -16.17 -6.84 -0.95
N GLY A 44 -15.04 -7.31 -0.41
CA GLY A 44 -14.10 -6.44 0.27
C GLY A 44 -13.14 -7.20 1.17
N TYR A 45 -12.46 -6.49 2.06
CA TYR A 45 -11.66 -7.13 3.11
C TYR A 45 -11.90 -6.48 4.47
N GLY A 46 -11.70 -7.28 5.52
CA GLY A 46 -11.73 -6.83 6.91
C GLY A 46 -10.37 -6.95 7.55
N LEU A 47 -9.93 -5.88 8.22
CA LEU A 47 -8.79 -5.90 9.13
C LEU A 47 -9.31 -6.08 10.54
N PHE A 48 -9.15 -7.28 11.08
CA PHE A 48 -9.64 -7.65 12.39
C PHE A 48 -8.50 -7.49 13.40
N SER A 49 -8.86 -6.99 14.57
CA SER A 49 -7.98 -6.88 15.73
C SER A 49 -8.65 -7.58 16.91
N GLY A 50 -8.00 -8.59 17.47
CA GLY A 50 -8.57 -9.37 18.56
C GLY A 50 -7.65 -10.51 18.99
N GLY A 51 -7.64 -10.82 20.29
CA GLY A 51 -6.73 -11.82 20.85
C GLY A 51 -5.25 -11.39 20.73
N PRO A 52 -4.32 -12.27 20.31
CA PRO A 52 -2.89 -11.99 20.29
C PRO A 52 -2.40 -11.16 19.09
N GLY A 53 -3.27 -10.69 18.19
CA GLY A 53 -2.82 -9.92 17.04
C GLY A 53 -3.91 -9.44 16.09
N THR A 54 -3.48 -9.09 14.87
CA THR A 54 -4.35 -8.67 13.78
C THR A 54 -4.40 -9.75 12.70
N PHE A 55 -5.55 -9.93 12.07
CA PHE A 55 -5.73 -10.87 10.97
C PHE A 55 -6.58 -10.24 9.87
N THR A 56 -6.47 -10.77 8.65
CA THR A 56 -7.14 -10.23 7.47
C THR A 56 -7.98 -11.31 6.80
N LEU A 57 -9.25 -10.99 6.52
CA LEU A 57 -10.14 -11.84 5.74
C LEU A 57 -10.64 -11.06 4.52
N VAL A 58 -10.63 -11.69 3.34
CA VAL A 58 -11.11 -11.11 2.09
C VAL A 58 -12.36 -11.86 1.64
N PHE A 59 -13.38 -11.11 1.26
CA PHE A 59 -14.70 -11.60 0.88
C PHE A 59 -15.03 -11.22 -0.55
N SER A 60 -15.77 -12.10 -1.22
CA SER A 60 -16.40 -11.86 -2.52
C SER A 60 -17.80 -12.42 -2.47
N GLY A 61 -18.82 -11.59 -2.73
CA GLY A 61 -20.22 -11.99 -2.68
C GLY A 61 -20.64 -12.61 -1.34
N GLY A 62 -20.03 -12.19 -0.23
CA GLY A 62 -20.27 -12.73 1.11
C GLY A 62 -19.49 -14.02 1.45
N ALA A 63 -18.83 -14.65 0.48
CA ALA A 63 -17.95 -15.78 0.74
C ALA A 63 -16.53 -15.29 1.08
N CYS A 64 -15.94 -15.80 2.16
CA CYS A 64 -14.52 -15.57 2.45
C CYS A 64 -13.68 -16.36 1.43
N ILE A 65 -12.88 -15.65 0.64
CA ILE A 65 -12.06 -16.19 -0.48
C ILE A 65 -10.56 -16.22 -0.16
N LEU A 66 -10.07 -15.32 0.70
CA LEU A 66 -8.69 -15.31 1.18
C LEU A 66 -8.66 -15.05 2.68
N ALA A 67 -7.72 -15.67 3.38
CA ALA A 67 -7.56 -15.46 4.82
C ALA A 67 -6.10 -15.55 5.26
N ASP A 68 -5.71 -14.68 6.18
CA ASP A 68 -4.41 -14.64 6.83
C ASP A 68 -4.61 -14.38 8.33
N CYS A 69 -4.24 -15.35 9.18
CA CYS A 69 -4.46 -15.29 10.62
C CYS A 69 -3.36 -16.06 11.36
N GLY A 70 -2.64 -15.38 12.25
CA GLY A 70 -1.65 -16.02 13.13
C GLY A 70 -0.46 -16.66 12.39
N GLY A 71 -0.14 -16.20 11.18
CA GLY A 71 0.93 -16.76 10.34
C GLY A 71 0.50 -17.98 9.51
N GLU A 72 -0.76 -18.41 9.64
CA GLU A 72 -1.35 -19.43 8.78
C GLU A 72 -2.14 -18.76 7.65
N PRO A 73 -2.00 -19.23 6.40
CA PRO A 73 -2.80 -18.76 5.26
C PRO A 73 -4.01 -19.68 4.96
N GLY A 74 -5.00 -19.13 4.25
CA GLY A 74 -6.09 -19.89 3.63
C GLY A 74 -7.04 -20.57 4.61
N CYS A 75 -7.44 -21.80 4.31
CA CYS A 75 -8.42 -22.56 5.11
C CYS A 75 -8.02 -22.70 6.59
N ALA A 76 -6.72 -22.85 6.88
CA ALA A 76 -6.21 -22.93 8.24
C ALA A 76 -6.41 -21.61 8.98
N ALA A 77 -6.09 -20.49 8.32
CA ALA A 77 -6.32 -19.14 8.80
C ALA A 77 -7.79 -18.88 9.14
N LEU A 78 -8.70 -19.28 8.24
CA LEU A 78 -10.14 -19.08 8.43
C LEU A 78 -10.66 -19.88 9.63
N LYS A 79 -10.20 -21.11 9.82
CA LYS A 79 -10.56 -21.92 11.00
C LYS A 79 -10.07 -21.26 12.28
N LEU A 80 -8.82 -20.78 12.30
CA LEU A 80 -8.26 -20.05 13.45
C LEU A 80 -9.06 -18.78 13.75
N ALA A 81 -9.38 -17.99 12.73
CA ALA A 81 -10.18 -16.78 12.89
C ALA A 81 -11.55 -17.06 13.52
N LYS A 82 -12.21 -18.16 13.13
CA LYS A 82 -13.50 -18.58 13.71
C LYS A 82 -13.44 -19.04 15.16
N THR A 83 -12.25 -19.39 15.68
CA THR A 83 -12.06 -19.73 17.10
C THR A 83 -11.91 -18.50 17.99
N ILE A 84 -11.71 -17.31 17.40
CA ILE A 84 -11.60 -16.06 18.15
C ILE A 84 -13.00 -15.64 18.60
N GLU A 85 -13.25 -15.76 19.90
CA GLU A 85 -14.56 -15.45 20.49
C GLU A 85 -14.92 -13.97 20.39
N ARG A 86 -13.95 -13.07 20.47
CA ARG A 86 -14.22 -11.62 20.50
C ARG A 86 -13.11 -10.83 19.83
N ILE A 87 -13.50 -9.90 18.97
CA ILE A 87 -12.60 -8.87 18.43
C ILE A 87 -12.76 -7.57 19.19
N SER A 88 -11.66 -6.84 19.31
CA SER A 88 -11.66 -5.46 19.78
C SER A 88 -12.25 -4.56 18.70
N GLU A 89 -11.78 -4.71 17.47
CA GLU A 89 -12.20 -3.89 16.34
C GLU A 89 -12.04 -4.62 15.00
N VAL A 90 -12.95 -4.38 14.06
CA VAL A 90 -12.80 -4.71 12.65
C VAL A 90 -13.06 -3.48 11.80
N SER A 91 -12.11 -3.19 10.90
CA SER A 91 -12.27 -2.17 9.85
C SER A 91 -12.59 -2.84 8.52
N LEU A 92 -13.71 -2.47 7.89
CA LEU A 92 -14.17 -3.04 6.63
C LEU A 92 -13.91 -2.10 5.46
N TYR A 93 -13.38 -2.66 4.37
CA TYR A 93 -13.06 -1.95 3.13
C TYR A 93 -13.70 -2.68 1.95
N GLY A 94 -14.55 -2.00 1.19
CA GLY A 94 -15.16 -2.52 -0.03
C GLY A 94 -14.14 -2.58 -1.17
N LEU A 95 -14.24 -3.63 -1.98
CA LEU A 95 -13.44 -3.83 -3.18
C LEU A 95 -14.36 -3.97 -4.40
N SER A 96 -13.94 -3.40 -5.53
CA SER A 96 -14.59 -3.71 -6.82
C SER A 96 -14.17 -5.09 -7.34
N ASP A 97 -14.93 -5.66 -8.27
CA ASP A 97 -14.62 -6.97 -8.86
C ASP A 97 -13.20 -7.06 -9.43
N ARG A 98 -12.73 -5.97 -10.06
CA ARG A 98 -11.35 -5.88 -10.56
C ARG A 98 -10.32 -5.93 -9.44
N GLN A 99 -10.58 -5.27 -8.31
CA GLN A 99 -9.69 -5.30 -7.16
C GLN A 99 -9.70 -6.67 -6.45
N VAL A 100 -10.86 -7.35 -6.43
CA VAL A 100 -10.97 -8.73 -5.93
C VAL A 100 -10.16 -9.68 -6.80
N ALA A 101 -10.26 -9.56 -8.13
CA ALA A 101 -9.46 -10.37 -9.06
C ALA A 101 -7.95 -10.16 -8.84
N LEU A 102 -7.51 -8.90 -8.72
CA LEU A 102 -6.11 -8.59 -8.38
C LEU A 102 -5.70 -9.17 -7.01
N ALA A 103 -6.56 -9.12 -6.00
CA ALA A 103 -6.24 -9.74 -4.72
C ALA A 103 -6.05 -11.26 -4.84
N LEU A 104 -6.82 -11.95 -5.68
CA LEU A 104 -6.63 -13.38 -5.91
C LEU A 104 -5.31 -13.69 -6.63
N GLU A 105 -4.97 -12.92 -7.68
CA GLU A 105 -3.75 -13.12 -8.47
C GLU A 105 -2.45 -12.98 -7.65
N PHE A 106 -2.42 -12.04 -6.70
CA PHE A 106 -1.20 -11.72 -5.95
C PHE A 106 -1.05 -12.51 -4.63
N ASN A 107 -2.05 -13.32 -4.25
CA ASN A 107 -2.07 -14.04 -2.97
C ASN A 107 -2.26 -15.55 -3.16
N GLU A 108 -1.48 -16.14 -4.08
CA GLU A 108 -1.40 -17.59 -4.21
C GLU A 108 -1.05 -18.23 -2.85
N GLY A 109 -1.82 -19.26 -2.45
CA GLY A 109 -1.66 -19.94 -1.16
C GLY A 109 -2.54 -19.41 -0.02
N TYR A 110 -3.19 -18.26 -0.17
CA TYR A 110 -4.12 -17.71 0.83
C TYR A 110 -5.58 -18.08 0.59
N GLY A 111 -5.87 -18.90 -0.43
CA GLY A 111 -7.22 -19.34 -0.78
C GLY A 111 -7.92 -20.13 0.32
N THR A 112 -9.18 -19.79 0.59
CA THR A 112 -10.06 -20.49 1.55
C THR A 112 -11.10 -21.38 0.87
N VAL A 113 -11.29 -21.21 -0.44
CA VAL A 113 -12.20 -22.02 -1.26
C VAL A 113 -11.35 -22.95 -2.12
N PRO A 114 -11.68 -24.24 -2.23
CA PRO A 114 -11.01 -25.13 -3.18
C PRO A 114 -11.10 -24.56 -4.59
N ALA A 115 -10.00 -24.61 -5.34
CA ALA A 115 -9.81 -23.96 -6.64
C ALA A 115 -10.89 -24.31 -7.71
N GLU A 116 -11.71 -25.32 -7.47
CA GLU A 116 -12.75 -25.80 -8.39
C GLU A 116 -14.06 -24.99 -8.34
N ALA A 117 -14.29 -24.16 -7.32
CA ALA A 117 -15.56 -23.42 -7.18
C ALA A 117 -15.55 -22.00 -7.80
N VAL A 118 -14.42 -21.54 -8.34
CA VAL A 118 -14.27 -20.16 -8.90
C VAL A 118 -14.45 -20.12 -10.42
N ALA A 119 -14.83 -21.25 -11.04
CA ALA A 119 -14.91 -21.38 -12.50
C ALA A 119 -16.30 -21.09 -13.11
N GLU A 120 -17.35 -20.90 -12.31
CA GLU A 120 -18.68 -20.55 -12.81
C GLU A 120 -18.92 -19.02 -12.77
N GLY A 121 -18.30 -18.32 -13.72
CA GLY A 121 -18.44 -16.87 -13.87
C GLY A 121 -17.59 -16.35 -15.03
N GLY A 122 -17.82 -16.91 -16.21
CA GLY A 122 -16.94 -16.76 -17.38
C GLY A 122 -16.78 -15.32 -17.90
N CYS A 123 -15.53 -14.96 -18.16
CA CYS A 123 -15.12 -14.36 -19.43
C CYS A 123 -13.68 -14.76 -19.74
N ARG A 124 -13.49 -16.00 -20.22
CA ARG A 124 -12.22 -16.42 -20.82
C ARG A 124 -12.02 -15.64 -22.11
N ARG A 125 -11.13 -14.64 -22.09
CA ARG A 125 -10.44 -14.19 -23.30
C ARG A 125 -9.07 -14.84 -23.33
N THR A 126 -8.97 -15.84 -24.18
CA THR A 126 -7.73 -16.43 -24.67
C THR A 126 -6.92 -15.37 -25.40
N VAL A 127 -5.68 -15.16 -24.98
CA VAL A 127 -4.63 -14.69 -25.90
C VAL A 127 -3.36 -15.45 -25.59
N ALA A 128 -2.81 -15.99 -26.67
CA ALA A 128 -1.70 -16.90 -26.74
C ALA A 128 -0.36 -16.20 -26.47
N ASP A 129 0.56 -16.99 -25.90
CA ASP A 129 1.96 -17.13 -26.28
C ASP A 129 2.84 -15.88 -26.47
N GLY A 130 3.92 -15.78 -25.69
CA GLY A 130 4.92 -14.74 -25.91
C GLY A 130 5.89 -14.51 -24.75
N VAL A 131 6.92 -15.35 -24.69
CA VAL A 131 8.33 -15.00 -24.42
C VAL A 131 8.67 -14.21 -23.14
N ALA A 132 9.46 -14.89 -22.30
CA ALA A 132 10.16 -14.37 -21.13
C ALA A 132 11.03 -13.13 -21.40
N VAL A 133 10.92 -12.12 -20.53
CA VAL A 133 12.00 -11.14 -20.31
C VAL A 133 12.03 -10.75 -18.83
N SER A 134 13.10 -11.14 -18.14
CA SER A 134 13.45 -10.70 -16.80
C SER A 134 13.93 -9.25 -16.82
N PRO A 135 13.47 -8.34 -15.96
CA PRO A 135 14.11 -7.04 -15.79
C PRO A 135 15.32 -7.16 -14.84
N SER A 136 16.50 -6.89 -15.39
CA SER A 136 17.76 -6.69 -14.68
C SER A 136 17.68 -5.40 -13.84
N PHE A 137 17.93 -5.51 -12.54
CA PHE A 137 18.05 -4.36 -11.64
C PHE A 137 19.45 -3.76 -11.75
N GLY A 138 19.52 -2.49 -12.18
CA GLY A 138 20.75 -1.71 -12.23
C GLY A 138 21.29 -1.42 -10.83
N SER A 139 22.61 -1.60 -10.68
CA SER A 139 23.37 -1.33 -9.46
C SER A 139 23.41 0.16 -9.13
N ALA A 140 23.16 0.48 -7.86
CA ALA A 140 23.38 1.81 -7.27
C ALA A 140 24.89 2.09 -7.09
N PRO A 141 25.36 3.34 -7.25
CA PRO A 141 26.74 3.70 -6.96
C PRO A 141 26.96 3.97 -5.47
N HIS A 142 28.02 3.38 -4.91
CA HIS A 142 28.59 3.71 -3.61
C HIS A 142 29.46 4.97 -3.71
N PRO A 143 29.40 5.93 -2.77
CA PRO A 143 30.45 6.91 -2.62
C PRO A 143 31.54 6.37 -1.68
N VAL A 144 32.78 6.49 -2.15
CA VAL A 144 34.04 6.26 -1.44
C VAL A 144 34.42 7.56 -0.74
N ALA A 145 34.77 7.52 0.54
CA ALA A 145 35.67 8.52 1.15
C ALA A 145 36.21 8.01 2.50
N GLU A 146 37.47 7.60 2.51
CA GLU A 146 38.33 7.54 3.69
C GLU A 146 38.84 8.94 4.04
N GLY A 147 39.12 9.22 5.32
CA GLY A 147 39.85 10.41 5.73
C GLY A 147 39.85 10.67 7.24
N GLN A 148 40.92 10.24 7.91
CA GLN A 148 41.26 10.44 9.32
C GLN A 148 41.53 11.92 9.69
N GLY A 149 41.43 12.28 10.98
CA GLY A 149 42.18 13.43 11.52
C GLY A 149 41.67 14.00 12.85
N ARG A 150 42.54 14.00 13.87
CA ARG A 150 42.35 14.45 15.26
C ARG A 150 42.51 15.96 15.48
N GLU A 151 41.91 16.43 16.59
CA GLU A 151 42.31 17.48 17.55
C GLU A 151 42.63 18.92 17.07
N ALA A 152 41.97 19.93 17.65
CA ALA A 152 42.49 20.67 18.81
C ALA A 152 41.62 21.92 19.15
N ARG A 153 41.62 22.26 20.44
CA ARG A 153 40.86 23.32 21.12
C ARG A 153 41.46 24.72 20.90
N ARG A 154 40.54 25.71 20.82
CA ARG A 154 40.55 27.12 21.29
C ARG A 154 41.59 28.11 20.73
N LYS A 155 41.07 29.22 20.18
CA LYS A 155 41.36 30.60 20.61
C LYS A 155 40.29 31.57 20.09
N ASP A 156 39.87 32.47 20.97
CA ASP A 156 38.90 33.57 20.78
C ASP A 156 39.47 34.75 19.96
N GLU A 157 38.57 35.38 19.17
CA GLU A 157 38.49 36.78 18.68
C GLU A 157 39.58 37.36 17.72
N PRO A 158 39.27 38.35 16.84
CA PRO A 158 38.01 39.06 16.61
C PRO A 158 37.44 38.94 15.17
N VAL A 159 36.12 39.11 15.04
CA VAL A 159 35.38 39.14 13.78
C VAL A 159 35.78 40.37 12.95
N SER A 160 36.69 40.17 11.99
CA SER A 160 36.87 41.08 10.86
C SER A 160 35.95 40.63 9.75
N SER A 161 34.80 41.28 9.61
CA SER A 161 33.77 41.01 8.60
C SER A 161 34.28 41.33 7.19
N ARG A 162 35.15 40.47 6.66
CA ARG A 162 35.30 40.27 5.22
C ARG A 162 34.45 39.06 4.90
N MET A 163 33.27 39.30 4.31
CA MET A 163 32.45 38.23 3.75
C MET A 163 33.35 37.38 2.86
N SER A 164 33.33 36.06 3.07
CA SER A 164 34.13 35.18 2.23
C SER A 164 33.52 35.17 0.82
N ASP A 165 34.35 34.96 -0.21
CA ASP A 165 33.86 34.84 -1.59
C ASP A 165 32.79 33.73 -1.73
N LEU A 166 32.82 32.74 -0.83
CA LEU A 166 31.80 31.71 -0.73
C LEU A 166 30.45 32.25 -0.24
N ASP A 167 30.47 33.19 0.71
CA ASP A 167 29.26 33.88 1.20
C ASP A 167 28.67 34.80 0.12
N LEU A 168 29.52 35.42 -0.70
CA LEU A 168 29.08 36.26 -1.83
C LEU A 168 28.40 35.41 -2.93
N LEU A 169 28.97 34.26 -3.27
CA LEU A 169 28.34 33.30 -4.19
C LEU A 169 27.03 32.76 -3.64
N TYR A 170 26.92 32.58 -2.32
CA TYR A 170 25.69 32.12 -1.68
C TYR A 170 24.57 33.16 -1.75
N ILE A 171 24.90 34.45 -1.56
CA ILE A 171 23.93 35.55 -1.68
C ILE A 171 23.48 35.75 -3.12
N GLU A 172 24.39 35.69 -4.09
CA GLU A 172 24.06 35.77 -5.51
C GLU A 172 23.17 34.59 -5.96
N GLY A 173 23.40 33.40 -5.37
CA GLY A 173 22.52 32.25 -5.53
C GLY A 173 21.10 32.48 -5.02
N LEU A 174 20.93 33.20 -3.90
CA LEU A 174 19.60 33.50 -3.34
C LEU A 174 18.79 34.47 -4.22
N ASP A 175 19.45 35.39 -4.92
CA ASP A 175 18.78 36.32 -5.84
C ASP A 175 18.38 35.66 -7.17
N SER A 176 19.01 34.53 -7.52
CA SER A 176 18.66 33.76 -8.72
C SER A 176 17.43 32.85 -8.55
N ILE A 177 16.98 32.67 -7.31
CA ILE A 177 15.83 31.84 -6.94
C ILE A 177 14.55 32.62 -7.23
N ASP A 178 13.85 32.28 -8.32
CA ASP A 178 12.52 32.82 -8.61
C ASP A 178 11.44 31.98 -7.88
N PRO A 179 10.87 32.48 -6.76
CA PRO A 179 9.86 31.75 -6.01
C PRO A 179 8.55 31.62 -6.80
N ALA A 180 8.25 32.51 -7.74
CA ALA A 180 7.06 32.44 -8.56
C ALA A 180 7.18 31.32 -9.61
N ALA A 181 8.35 31.17 -10.23
CA ALA A 181 8.65 30.05 -11.12
C ALA A 181 8.58 28.70 -10.39
N MET A 182 9.17 28.61 -9.19
CA MET A 182 9.07 27.39 -8.37
C MET A 182 7.64 27.10 -7.93
N ALA A 183 6.87 28.11 -7.55
CA ALA A 183 5.46 27.93 -7.22
C ALA A 183 4.64 27.47 -8.43
N ALA A 184 4.96 27.94 -9.63
CA ALA A 184 4.32 27.49 -10.87
C ALA A 184 4.67 26.04 -11.19
N ASP A 185 5.93 25.64 -11.05
CA ASP A 185 6.38 24.26 -11.28
C ASP A 185 5.76 23.29 -10.26
N LEU A 186 5.69 23.71 -8.99
CA LEU A 186 5.00 22.99 -7.94
C LEU A 186 3.50 22.80 -8.29
N LYS A 187 2.80 23.87 -8.65
CA LYS A 187 1.39 23.80 -9.07
C LYS A 187 1.18 22.86 -10.27
N SER A 188 2.07 22.91 -11.25
CA SER A 188 2.06 22.01 -12.41
C SER A 188 2.18 20.54 -11.99
N SER A 189 3.12 20.24 -11.10
CA SER A 189 3.31 18.90 -10.52
C SER A 189 2.06 18.39 -9.79
N TYR A 190 1.42 19.24 -8.97
CA TYR A 190 0.18 18.87 -8.28
C TYR A 190 -0.97 18.58 -9.23
N VAL A 191 -1.18 19.42 -10.24
CA VAL A 191 -2.24 19.21 -11.24
C VAL A 191 -2.02 17.90 -12.01
N SER A 192 -0.76 17.57 -12.33
CA SER A 192 -0.40 16.30 -12.97
C SER A 192 -0.71 15.10 -12.08
N ILE A 193 -0.39 15.17 -10.79
CA ILE A 193 -0.68 14.09 -9.83
C ILE A 193 -2.21 13.93 -9.66
N LEU A 194 -2.96 15.02 -9.54
CA LEU A 194 -4.41 14.97 -9.43
C LEU A 194 -5.06 14.35 -10.67
N GLY A 195 -4.58 14.69 -11.87
CA GLY A 195 -5.04 14.09 -13.12
C GLY A 195 -4.74 12.59 -13.21
N ARG A 196 -3.57 12.15 -12.73
CA ARG A 196 -3.20 10.73 -12.67
C ARG A 196 -4.03 9.92 -11.66
N LEU A 197 -4.57 10.57 -10.64
CA LEU A 197 -5.36 9.94 -9.58
C LEU A 197 -6.87 10.02 -9.81
N ASP A 198 -7.31 10.54 -10.96
CA ASP A 198 -8.73 10.79 -11.30
C ASP A 198 -9.45 11.67 -10.26
N LEU A 199 -8.70 12.58 -9.63
CA LEU A 199 -9.17 13.52 -8.61
C LEU A 199 -9.48 14.90 -9.18
N GLY A 200 -9.72 15.00 -10.49
CA GLY A 200 -9.99 16.26 -11.18
C GLY A 200 -11.22 17.01 -10.65
N HIS A 201 -12.12 16.32 -9.95
CA HIS A 201 -13.31 16.88 -9.31
C HIS A 201 -13.01 17.72 -8.05
N LEU A 202 -11.81 17.62 -7.45
CA LEU A 202 -11.38 18.45 -6.31
C LEU A 202 -10.81 19.81 -6.72
N ILE A 203 -10.55 20.01 -8.01
CA ILE A 203 -10.15 21.32 -8.52
C ILE A 203 -11.45 22.10 -8.68
N ASP A 204 -11.84 22.84 -7.65
CA ASP A 204 -12.92 23.83 -7.71
C ASP A 204 -12.57 24.81 -8.84
N ARG A 205 -13.10 24.55 -10.04
CA ARG A 205 -13.20 25.55 -11.08
C ARG A 205 -14.19 26.56 -10.53
N LYS A 206 -13.67 27.62 -9.93
CA LYS A 206 -14.44 28.80 -9.56
C LYS A 206 -15.05 29.33 -10.88
N GLU A 207 -16.25 28.85 -11.21
CA GLU A 207 -17.07 29.47 -12.23
C GLU A 207 -17.39 30.86 -11.70
N GLU A 208 -16.62 31.85 -12.17
CA GLU A 208 -17.06 33.23 -12.13
C GLU A 208 -18.29 33.33 -13.03
N LYS A 209 -19.45 33.02 -12.44
CA LYS A 209 -20.72 33.47 -12.96
C LYS A 209 -20.78 34.97 -12.65
N GLU A 210 -20.26 35.77 -13.57
CA GLU A 210 -20.74 37.15 -13.74
C GLU A 210 -22.24 37.06 -13.99
N CYS A 211 -23.02 37.47 -13.01
CA CYS A 211 -24.40 37.87 -13.19
C CYS A 211 -24.49 39.35 -12.78
N GLU A 212 -24.86 40.13 -13.79
CA GLU A 212 -25.34 41.52 -13.80
C GLU A 212 -24.32 42.66 -13.82
#